data_AF-A0A931M5X3-F1
#
_entry.id   AF-A0A931M5X3-F1
#
_cell.length_a   1.000
_cell.length_b   1.000
_cell.length_c   1.000
_cell.angle_alpha   90.00
_cell.angle_beta   90.00
_cell.angle_gamma   90.00
#
_symmetry.space_group_name_H-M   'P 1'
#
loop_
_entity.id
_entity.type
_entity.pdbx_description
1 polymer ?
#
loop_
_entity_poly.entity_id
_entity_poly.type
_entity_poly.pdbx_seq_one_letter_code
_entity_poly.pdbx_strand_id
1 'polypeptide(L)'
;MLRLIVLLLLFASAKTYSQHTSLLIKKRNKTIKSFWTGSMISFQTADKNWQKGTITKITKDSFYIKPVYVRYGLLATDTVTFNTMGFAVSDVYAFPNSGVQIDFIEGKFQITRSGGHLHFYWIKSGWLFRTGGLGYAALNVANGIINNDFNINDDGLKVAAGFFLFGVLLKKHYKPYLRTGKRYKLSTLTI
;
A
#
# COMPACT_ATOMS: atom_id res chain seq x y z
N MET A 1 -42.90 -42.63 -18.04
CA MET A 1 -42.71 -41.16 -18.02
C MET A 1 -42.85 -40.53 -16.64
N LEU A 2 -43.84 -40.91 -15.82
CA LEU A 2 -44.06 -40.32 -14.47
C LEU A 2 -42.82 -40.37 -13.53
N ARG A 3 -42.05 -41.47 -13.56
CA ARG A 3 -40.84 -41.64 -12.73
C ARG A 3 -39.71 -40.65 -13.07
N LEU A 4 -39.65 -40.17 -14.31
CA LEU A 4 -38.61 -39.24 -14.76
C LEU A 4 -38.90 -37.80 -14.30
N ILE A 5 -40.17 -37.43 -14.24
CA ILE A 5 -40.65 -36.11 -13.79
C ILE A 5 -40.41 -35.94 -12.29
N VAL A 6 -40.63 -36.99 -11.49
CA VAL A 6 -40.37 -36.98 -10.04
C VAL A 6 -38.87 -36.79 -9.74
N LEU A 7 -37.99 -37.39 -10.53
CA LEU A 7 -36.54 -37.22 -10.36
C LEU A 7 -36.09 -35.78 -10.69
N LEU A 8 -36.71 -35.16 -11.70
CA LEU A 8 -36.41 -33.77 -12.09
C LEU A 8 -36.85 -32.75 -11.03
N LEU A 9 -37.99 -33.01 -10.37
CA LEU A 9 -38.50 -32.19 -9.26
C LEU A 9 -37.66 -32.30 -7.98
N LEU A 10 -37.04 -33.46 -7.73
CA LEU A 10 -36.09 -33.67 -6.62
C LEU A 10 -34.76 -32.94 -6.82
N PHE A 11 -34.31 -32.73 -8.07
CA PHE A 11 -33.11 -31.92 -8.34
C PHE A 11 -33.38 -30.40 -8.30
N ALA A 12 -34.61 -29.97 -8.56
CA ALA A 12 -34.98 -28.55 -8.53
C ALA A 12 -35.04 -27.94 -7.11
N SER A 13 -35.04 -28.76 -6.07
CA SER A 13 -35.10 -28.33 -4.66
C SER A 13 -33.74 -28.19 -3.98
N ALA A 14 -32.64 -28.47 -4.69
CA ALA A 14 -31.29 -28.20 -4.20
C ALA A 14 -31.01 -26.69 -4.23
N LYS A 15 -31.34 -25.99 -3.14
CA LYS A 15 -30.91 -24.60 -2.93
C LYS A 15 -29.39 -24.58 -2.74
N THR A 16 -28.65 -24.29 -3.81
CA THR A 16 -27.23 -23.96 -3.73
C THR A 16 -27.06 -22.62 -3.02
N TYR A 17 -26.72 -22.65 -1.74
CA TYR A 17 -26.28 -21.46 -1.01
C TYR A 17 -24.79 -21.23 -1.32
N SER A 18 -24.52 -20.29 -2.23
CA SER A 18 -23.16 -19.79 -2.42
C SER A 18 -22.87 -18.72 -1.35
N GLN A 19 -22.58 -19.15 -0.12
CA GLN A 19 -22.20 -18.24 0.94
C GLN A 19 -20.83 -17.66 0.61
N HIS A 20 -20.79 -16.36 0.33
CA HIS A 20 -19.54 -15.66 0.01
C HIS A 20 -19.16 -14.72 1.15
N THR A 21 -18.05 -15.02 1.81
CA THR A 21 -17.45 -14.10 2.78
C THR A 21 -16.48 -13.16 2.07
N SER A 22 -16.67 -11.87 2.27
CA SER A 22 -15.81 -10.80 1.76
C SER A 22 -15.16 -10.04 2.90
N LEU A 23 -13.99 -9.48 2.63
CA LEU A 23 -13.22 -8.66 3.55
C LEU A 23 -13.30 -7.19 3.11
N LEU A 24 -13.74 -6.30 4.00
CA LEU A 24 -14.05 -4.91 3.69
C LEU A 24 -13.17 -3.96 4.51
N ILE A 25 -12.54 -3.01 3.83
CA ILE A 25 -11.92 -1.85 4.46
C ILE A 25 -12.95 -0.73 4.52
N LYS A 26 -13.38 -0.38 5.73
CA LYS A 26 -14.36 0.69 5.97
C LYS A 26 -13.69 1.94 6.53
N LYS A 27 -14.02 3.10 5.96
CA LYS A 27 -13.79 4.42 6.56
C LYS A 27 -15.05 4.85 7.29
N ARG A 28 -15.08 4.71 8.61
CA ARG A 28 -16.31 4.89 9.40
C ARG A 28 -17.43 3.98 8.84
N ASN A 29 -18.45 4.54 8.19
CA ASN A 29 -19.58 3.80 7.62
C ASN A 29 -19.50 3.60 6.10
N LYS A 30 -18.42 4.03 5.43
CA LYS A 30 -18.25 3.86 3.97
C LYS A 30 -17.22 2.78 3.65
N THR A 31 -17.57 1.82 2.82
CA THR A 31 -16.61 0.84 2.28
C THR A 31 -15.71 1.53 1.25
N ILE A 32 -14.39 1.44 1.45
CA ILE A 32 -13.39 1.99 0.53
C ILE A 32 -12.92 0.91 -0.45
N LYS A 33 -12.69 -0.29 0.09
CA LYS A 33 -12.18 -1.44 -0.67
C LYS A 33 -12.83 -2.72 -0.15
N SER A 34 -13.07 -3.63 -1.07
CA SER A 34 -13.60 -4.96 -0.81
C SER A 34 -12.65 -5.99 -1.41
N PHE A 35 -12.44 -7.09 -0.71
CA PHE A 35 -11.64 -8.22 -1.15
C PHE A 35 -12.44 -9.51 -1.02
N TRP A 36 -12.19 -10.43 -1.93
CA TRP A 36 -12.77 -11.77 -1.97
C TRP A 36 -11.65 -12.80 -2.09
N THR A 37 -11.99 -14.08 -1.95
CA THR A 37 -11.06 -15.18 -2.22
C THR A 37 -10.51 -15.07 -3.64
N GLY A 38 -9.19 -15.13 -3.80
CA GLY A 38 -8.47 -14.89 -5.05
C GLY A 38 -8.00 -13.44 -5.25
N SER A 39 -8.45 -12.49 -4.42
CA SER A 39 -7.99 -11.10 -4.49
C SER A 39 -6.58 -10.95 -3.90
N MET A 40 -5.74 -10.11 -4.53
CA MET A 40 -4.46 -9.72 -3.94
C MET A 40 -4.67 -8.63 -2.88
N ILE A 41 -4.10 -8.84 -1.69
CA ILE A 41 -4.12 -7.91 -0.57
C ILE A 41 -2.70 -7.58 -0.13
N SER A 42 -2.52 -6.36 0.35
CA SER A 42 -1.30 -5.93 1.03
C SER A 42 -1.66 -5.16 2.29
N PHE A 43 -0.96 -5.47 3.38
CA PHE A 43 -1.22 -4.90 4.69
C PHE A 43 0.01 -4.96 5.57
N GLN A 44 0.00 -4.19 6.64
CA GLN A 44 1.03 -4.17 7.67
C GLN A 44 0.50 -4.87 8.91
N THR A 45 1.29 -5.78 9.46
CA THR A 45 1.02 -6.48 10.73
C THR A 45 1.26 -5.59 11.94
N ALA A 46 0.80 -6.00 13.11
CA ALA A 46 1.07 -5.33 14.39
C ALA A 46 2.58 -5.10 14.64
N ASP A 47 3.43 -6.02 14.19
CA ASP A 47 4.90 -5.94 14.26
C ASP A 47 5.52 -4.96 13.26
N LYS A 48 4.69 -4.20 12.54
CA LYS A 48 5.08 -3.25 11.49
C LYS A 48 5.73 -3.91 10.26
N ASN A 49 5.63 -5.23 10.11
CA ASN A 49 6.07 -5.94 8.92
C ASN A 49 4.97 -5.92 7.85
N TRP A 50 5.34 -5.57 6.62
CA TRP A 50 4.42 -5.64 5.49
C TRP A 50 4.24 -7.08 5.03
N GLN A 51 3.05 -7.38 4.53
CA GLN A 51 2.68 -8.64 3.94
C GLN A 51 1.93 -8.35 2.63
N LYS A 52 2.17 -9.17 1.61
CA LYS A 52 1.48 -9.13 0.33
C LYS A 52 1.23 -10.54 -0.17
N GLY A 53 0.02 -10.79 -0.65
CA GLY A 53 -0.34 -12.10 -1.15
C GLY A 53 -1.77 -12.17 -1.66
N THR A 54 -2.13 -13.33 -2.17
CA THR A 54 -3.47 -13.63 -2.66
C THR A 54 -4.29 -14.26 -1.54
N ILE A 55 -5.50 -13.76 -1.30
CA ILE A 55 -6.38 -14.31 -0.28
C ILE A 55 -6.86 -15.70 -0.71
N THR A 56 -6.58 -16.72 0.08
CA THR A 56 -7.01 -18.11 -0.20
C THR A 56 -8.33 -18.43 0.50
N LYS A 57 -8.52 -17.93 1.71
CA LYS A 57 -9.72 -18.19 2.53
C LYS A 57 -10.04 -16.99 3.41
N ILE A 58 -11.32 -16.68 3.56
CA ILE A 58 -11.80 -15.66 4.49
C ILE A 58 -12.75 -16.34 5.47
N THR A 59 -12.59 -16.06 6.75
CA THR A 59 -13.48 -16.47 7.84
C THR A 59 -13.95 -15.23 8.60
N LYS A 60 -14.78 -15.39 9.62
CA LYS A 60 -15.34 -14.26 10.39
C LYS A 60 -14.27 -13.37 11.05
N ASP A 61 -13.25 -13.96 11.66
CA ASP A 61 -12.26 -13.20 12.45
C ASP A 61 -10.83 -13.35 11.91
N SER A 62 -10.64 -14.17 10.87
CA SER A 62 -9.33 -14.41 10.27
C SER A 62 -9.41 -14.53 8.75
N PHE A 63 -8.29 -14.26 8.09
CA PHE A 63 -8.14 -14.46 6.66
C PHE A 63 -6.77 -15.08 6.39
N TYR A 64 -6.70 -15.82 5.29
CA TYR A 64 -5.52 -16.57 4.90
C TYR A 64 -5.02 -16.01 3.59
N ILE A 65 -3.72 -15.79 3.51
CA ILE A 65 -3.06 -15.33 2.28
C ILE A 65 -2.00 -16.33 1.86
N LYS A 66 -1.86 -16.51 0.56
CA LYS A 66 -0.69 -17.12 -0.06
C LYS A 66 0.25 -15.99 -0.46
N PRO A 67 1.37 -15.78 0.25
CA PRO A 67 2.29 -14.70 -0.07
C PRO A 67 2.89 -14.91 -1.45
N VAL A 68 2.99 -13.82 -2.22
CA VAL A 68 3.51 -13.84 -3.59
C VAL A 68 4.57 -12.76 -3.72
N TYR A 69 5.74 -13.12 -4.22
CA TYR A 69 6.71 -12.15 -4.70
C TYR A 69 6.97 -12.33 -6.18
N VAL A 70 7.05 -11.22 -6.90
CA VAL A 70 7.37 -11.18 -8.32
C VAL A 70 8.78 -10.64 -8.45
N ARG A 71 9.64 -11.39 -9.14
CA ARG A 71 11.00 -11.00 -9.47
C ARG A 71 11.05 -10.61 -10.93
N TYR A 72 11.23 -9.33 -11.18
CA TYR A 72 11.46 -8.79 -12.52
C TYR A 72 12.95 -8.91 -12.85
N GLY A 73 13.29 -9.75 -13.82
CA GLY A 73 14.61 -9.82 -14.44
C GLY A 73 14.59 -9.20 -15.84
N LEU A 74 15.77 -8.94 -16.41
CA LEU A 74 15.90 -8.34 -17.75
C LEU A 74 15.29 -9.21 -18.87
N LEU A 75 15.30 -10.54 -18.69
CA LEU A 75 14.88 -11.51 -19.71
C LEU A 75 13.65 -12.34 -19.30
N ALA A 76 13.22 -12.27 -18.04
CA ALA A 76 12.10 -13.05 -17.54
C ALA A 76 11.49 -12.40 -16.28
N THR A 77 10.18 -12.58 -16.12
CA THR A 77 9.48 -12.29 -14.86
C THR A 77 9.14 -13.61 -14.20
N ASP A 78 9.67 -13.83 -13.00
CA ASP A 78 9.39 -15.04 -12.22
C ASP A 78 8.49 -14.69 -11.02
N THR A 79 7.59 -15.60 -10.66
CA THR A 79 6.67 -15.42 -9.55
C THR A 79 6.81 -16.59 -8.59
N VAL A 80 7.23 -16.30 -7.37
CA VAL A 80 7.39 -17.31 -6.34
C VAL A 80 6.29 -17.13 -5.31
N THR A 81 5.68 -18.26 -4.97
CA THR A 81 4.61 -18.33 -3.99
C THR A 81 5.08 -19.10 -2.77
N PHE A 82 4.77 -18.59 -1.59
CA PHE A 82 5.08 -19.26 -0.33
C PHE A 82 3.88 -20.04 0.20
N ASN A 83 4.08 -20.74 1.32
CA ASN A 83 3.00 -21.43 2.03
C ASN A 83 1.94 -20.44 2.52
N THR A 84 0.71 -20.90 2.57
CA THR A 84 -0.43 -20.13 3.06
C THR A 84 -0.23 -19.78 4.54
N MET A 85 -0.41 -18.51 4.88
CA MET A 85 -0.33 -17.98 6.24
C MET A 85 -1.68 -17.40 6.66
N GLY A 86 -2.09 -17.65 7.90
CA GLY A 86 -3.32 -17.11 8.49
C GLY A 86 -3.04 -15.87 9.33
N PHE A 87 -3.93 -14.89 9.27
CA PHE A 87 -3.86 -13.65 10.02
C PHE A 87 -5.22 -13.33 10.64
N ALA A 88 -5.23 -12.85 11.90
CA ALA A 88 -6.45 -12.32 12.48
C ALA A 88 -6.75 -10.93 11.90
N VAL A 89 -8.04 -10.61 11.76
CA VAL A 89 -8.50 -9.29 11.30
C VAL A 89 -8.01 -8.17 12.24
N SER A 90 -7.84 -8.48 13.53
CA SER A 90 -7.30 -7.58 14.56
C SER A 90 -5.82 -7.25 14.39
N ASP A 91 -5.04 -8.16 13.79
CA ASP A 91 -3.57 -8.01 13.70
C ASP A 91 -3.15 -7.07 12.58
N VAL A 92 -4.11 -6.65 11.75
CA VAL A 92 -3.86 -5.73 10.64
C VAL A 92 -3.75 -4.30 11.15
N TYR A 93 -2.51 -3.84 11.27
CA TYR A 93 -2.18 -2.50 11.74
C TYR A 93 -2.44 -1.40 10.71
N ALA A 94 -2.13 -1.63 9.44
CA ALA A 94 -2.32 -0.62 8.40
C ALA A 94 -2.46 -1.21 6.99
N PHE A 95 -3.01 -0.40 6.07
CA PHE A 95 -3.07 -0.69 4.64
C PHE A 95 -2.25 0.34 3.86
N PRO A 96 -1.70 0.01 2.69
CA PRO A 96 -1.08 1.04 1.86
C PRO A 96 -2.15 2.02 1.36
N ASN A 97 -1.76 3.28 1.17
CA ASN A 97 -2.61 4.23 0.45
C ASN A 97 -2.91 3.73 -0.97
N SER A 98 -3.97 4.25 -1.60
CA SER A 98 -4.29 3.87 -2.99
C SER A 98 -3.08 4.10 -3.91
N GLY A 99 -2.70 3.04 -4.63
CA GLY A 99 -1.58 2.92 -5.56
C GLY A 99 -0.17 3.04 -4.96
N VAL A 100 -0.03 3.02 -3.63
CA VAL A 100 1.22 2.62 -2.99
C VAL A 100 1.36 1.10 -3.14
N GLN A 101 2.43 0.66 -3.79
CA GLN A 101 2.73 -0.75 -3.99
C GLN A 101 3.67 -1.25 -2.89
N ILE A 102 3.48 -2.51 -2.51
CA ILE A 102 4.36 -3.24 -1.60
C ILE A 102 5.07 -4.30 -2.45
N ASP A 103 6.39 -4.36 -2.39
CA ASP A 103 7.18 -5.38 -3.09
C ASP A 103 8.21 -6.00 -2.14
N PHE A 104 8.71 -7.18 -2.53
CA PHE A 104 9.73 -7.89 -1.78
C PHE A 104 11.11 -7.36 -2.16
N ILE A 105 11.71 -6.58 -1.27
CA ILE A 105 12.98 -5.88 -1.48
C ILE A 105 13.89 -6.24 -0.31
N GLU A 106 15.11 -6.70 -0.60
CA GLU A 106 16.12 -7.05 0.42
C GLU A 106 15.61 -8.05 1.47
N GLY A 107 14.91 -9.11 1.03
CA GLY A 107 14.46 -10.18 1.90
C GLY A 107 13.20 -9.88 2.72
N LYS A 108 12.54 -8.74 2.52
CA LYS A 108 11.29 -8.40 3.21
C LYS A 108 10.33 -7.61 2.33
N PHE A 109 9.04 -7.71 2.59
CA PHE A 109 8.05 -6.85 1.93
C PHE A 109 8.19 -5.41 2.44
N GLN A 110 8.25 -4.44 1.54
CA GLN A 110 8.41 -3.03 1.84
C GLN A 110 7.61 -2.17 0.85
N ILE A 111 7.32 -0.93 1.23
CA ILE A 111 6.74 0.05 0.32
C ILE A 111 7.74 0.37 -0.79
N THR A 112 7.32 0.16 -2.03
CA THR A 112 8.11 0.44 -3.22
C THR A 112 8.28 1.95 -3.38
N ARG A 113 9.53 2.41 -3.37
CA ARG A 113 9.89 3.82 -3.58
C ARG A 113 10.00 4.18 -5.07
N SER A 114 10.04 3.18 -5.95
CA SER A 114 10.26 3.33 -7.39
C SER A 114 9.03 3.85 -8.16
N GLY A 115 7.82 3.73 -7.61
CA GLY A 115 6.57 4.17 -8.26
C GLY A 115 6.28 5.68 -8.15
N GLY A 116 7.32 6.53 -8.13
CA GLY A 116 7.21 7.94 -7.76
C GLY A 116 6.27 8.80 -8.63
N HIS A 117 6.09 8.42 -9.90
CA HIS A 117 5.20 9.10 -10.86
C HIS A 117 3.72 8.90 -10.56
N LEU A 118 3.30 7.74 -10.04
CA LEU A 118 1.87 7.43 -9.90
C LEU A 118 1.14 8.31 -8.88
N HIS A 119 1.85 8.93 -7.92
CA HIS A 119 1.21 9.61 -6.79
C HIS A 119 1.79 10.96 -6.39
N PHE A 120 2.60 11.59 -7.26
CA PHE A 120 3.34 12.81 -6.92
C PHE A 120 4.13 12.63 -5.62
N TYR A 121 4.74 11.46 -5.43
CA TYR A 121 5.49 11.13 -4.22
C TYR A 121 6.57 12.18 -3.97
N TRP A 122 7.22 12.67 -5.02
CA TRP A 122 8.31 13.64 -4.94
C TRP A 122 7.87 14.96 -4.31
N ILE A 123 6.64 15.38 -4.60
CA ILE A 123 6.03 16.59 -4.02
C ILE A 123 5.54 16.29 -2.60
N LYS A 124 4.70 15.26 -2.43
CA LYS A 124 4.06 14.96 -1.13
C LYS A 124 5.06 14.55 -0.05
N SER A 125 6.14 13.86 -0.42
CA SER A 125 7.23 13.49 0.50
C SER A 125 8.25 14.63 0.71
N GLY A 126 8.04 15.78 0.08
CA GLY A 126 8.96 16.91 0.12
C GLY A 126 10.33 16.61 -0.46
N TRP A 127 10.49 15.54 -1.26
CA TRP A 127 11.77 15.20 -1.89
C TRP A 127 12.20 16.30 -2.86
N LEU A 128 11.29 16.76 -3.72
CA LEU A 128 11.55 17.81 -4.70
C LEU A 128 12.00 19.12 -4.05
N PHE A 129 11.34 19.53 -2.96
CA PHE A 129 11.68 20.76 -2.24
C PHE A 129 13.03 20.65 -1.52
N ARG A 130 13.37 19.46 -0.99
CA ARG A 130 14.68 19.22 -0.37
C ARG A 130 15.81 19.20 -1.40
N THR A 131 15.64 18.47 -2.50
CA THR A 131 16.67 18.40 -3.55
C THR A 131 16.80 19.73 -4.28
N GLY A 132 15.69 20.40 -4.58
CA GLY A 132 15.68 21.74 -5.16
C GLY A 132 16.32 22.78 -4.25
N GLY A 133 15.98 22.79 -2.96
CA GLY A 133 16.61 23.68 -1.98
C GLY A 133 18.12 23.44 -1.85
N LEU A 134 18.56 22.17 -1.75
CA LEU A 134 19.99 21.84 -1.73
C LEU A 134 20.70 22.25 -3.03
N GLY A 135 20.10 21.99 -4.19
CA GLY A 135 20.67 22.38 -5.47
C GLY A 135 20.80 23.89 -5.63
N TYR A 136 19.78 24.64 -5.19
CA TYR A 136 19.81 26.11 -5.22
C TYR A 136 20.83 26.68 -4.23
N ALA A 137 20.96 26.11 -3.03
CA ALA A 137 22.04 26.49 -2.10
C ALA A 137 23.42 26.26 -2.72
N ALA A 138 23.65 25.09 -3.30
CA ALA A 138 24.93 24.76 -3.94
C ALA A 138 25.27 25.73 -5.08
N LEU A 139 24.28 26.11 -5.88
CA LEU A 139 24.46 27.09 -6.96
C LEU A 139 24.83 28.48 -6.43
N ASN A 140 24.14 28.97 -5.39
CA ASN A 140 24.45 30.27 -4.79
C ASN A 140 25.83 30.27 -4.13
N VAL A 141 26.22 29.17 -3.46
CA VAL A 141 27.57 29.03 -2.91
C VAL A 141 28.63 29.03 -4.02
N ALA A 142 28.41 28.26 -5.10
CA ALA A 142 29.35 28.20 -6.21
C ALA A 142 29.53 29.55 -6.89
N ASN A 143 28.43 30.25 -7.19
CA ASN A 143 28.47 31.59 -7.76
C ASN A 143 29.17 32.58 -6.82
N GLY A 144 28.89 32.50 -5.52
CA GLY A 144 29.53 33.32 -4.49
C GLY A 144 31.05 33.14 -4.42
N ILE A 145 31.53 31.91 -4.60
CA ILE A 145 32.97 31.61 -4.64
C ILE A 145 33.59 32.11 -5.95
N ILE A 146 32.94 31.88 -7.09
CA ILE A 146 33.44 32.29 -8.42
C ILE A 146 33.55 33.82 -8.53
N ASN A 147 32.55 34.53 -8.01
CA ASN A 147 32.49 35.98 -8.07
C ASN A 147 33.20 36.67 -6.88
N ASN A 148 33.78 35.90 -5.95
CA ASN A 148 34.40 36.38 -4.71
C ASN A 148 33.48 37.24 -3.82
N ASP A 149 32.16 37.02 -3.89
CA ASP A 149 31.12 37.76 -3.16
C ASP A 149 30.27 36.85 -2.25
N PHE A 150 30.80 35.68 -1.88
CA PHE A 150 30.09 34.74 -1.03
C PHE A 150 29.60 35.38 0.27
N ASN A 151 28.28 35.36 0.45
CA ASN A 151 27.62 35.85 1.66
C ASN A 151 26.66 34.79 2.19
N ILE A 152 26.89 34.33 3.43
CA ILE A 152 26.03 33.34 4.08
C ILE A 152 24.60 33.85 4.35
N ASN A 153 24.44 35.17 4.43
CA ASN A 153 23.15 35.85 4.65
C ASN A 153 22.47 36.28 3.34
N ASP A 154 22.96 35.79 2.20
CA ASP A 154 22.36 36.05 0.91
C ASP A 154 20.90 35.55 0.86
N ASP A 155 20.05 36.31 0.16
CA ASP A 155 18.63 35.99 0.06
C ASP A 155 18.40 34.68 -0.70
N GLY A 156 19.28 34.31 -1.64
CA GLY A 156 19.26 33.03 -2.33
C GLY A 156 19.48 31.84 -1.38
N LEU A 157 20.42 31.98 -0.44
CA LEU A 157 20.66 30.97 0.62
C LEU A 157 19.49 30.87 1.61
N LYS A 158 18.85 32.00 1.97
CA LYS A 158 17.64 31.99 2.81
C LYS A 158 16.47 31.29 2.11
N VAL A 159 16.26 31.56 0.82
CA VAL A 159 15.24 30.88 0.01
C VAL A 159 15.54 29.39 -0.06
N ALA A 160 16.78 29.01 -0.34
CA ALA A 160 17.21 27.60 -0.37
C ALA A 160 16.91 26.88 0.96
N ALA A 161 17.24 27.51 2.10
CA ALA A 161 16.94 27.00 3.42
C ALA A 161 15.44 26.86 3.67
N GLY A 162 14.63 27.85 3.27
CA GLY A 162 13.17 27.80 3.36
C GLY A 162 12.56 26.63 2.59
N PHE A 163 12.97 26.43 1.34
CA PHE A 163 12.54 25.29 0.51
C PHE A 163 12.93 23.95 1.12
N PHE A 164 14.16 23.84 1.63
CA PHE A 164 14.63 22.62 2.28
C PHE A 164 13.82 22.29 3.54
N LEU A 165 13.62 23.28 4.43
CA LEU A 165 12.84 23.10 5.66
C LEU A 165 11.39 22.73 5.35
N PHE A 166 10.77 23.38 4.36
CA PHE A 166 9.43 23.04 3.91
C PHE A 166 9.34 21.58 3.45
N GLY A 167 10.33 21.11 2.68
CA GLY A 167 10.40 19.72 2.25
C GLY A 167 10.63 18.73 3.40
N VAL A 168 11.39 19.11 4.44
CA VAL A 168 11.55 18.30 5.66
C VAL A 168 10.22 18.17 6.43
N LEU A 169 9.48 19.26 6.56
CA LEU A 169 8.16 19.27 7.20
C LEU A 169 7.17 18.38 6.44
N LEU A 170 7.12 18.49 5.10
CA LEU A 170 6.27 17.64 4.26
C LEU A 170 6.58 16.15 4.47
N LYS A 171 7.87 15.77 4.50
CA LYS A 171 8.29 14.39 4.77
C LYS A 171 7.77 13.88 6.12
N LYS A 172 7.81 14.72 7.16
CA LYS A 172 7.35 14.36 8.52
C LYS A 172 5.85 14.09 8.57
N HIS A 173 5.05 14.83 7.80
CA HIS A 173 3.60 14.69 7.78
C HIS A 173 3.10 13.60 6.81
N TYR A 174 3.87 13.29 5.76
CA TYR A 174 3.48 12.31 4.77
C TYR A 174 3.53 10.87 5.31
N LYS A 175 2.36 10.22 5.37
CA LYS A 175 2.23 8.80 5.71
C LYS A 175 1.71 8.03 4.51
N PRO A 176 2.48 7.10 3.92
CA PRO A 176 2.06 6.33 2.75
C PRO A 176 1.07 5.19 3.07
N TYR A 177 0.49 5.17 4.27
CA TYR A 177 -0.36 4.11 4.76
C TYR A 177 -1.56 4.64 5.54
N LEU A 178 -2.65 3.87 5.53
CA LEU A 178 -3.88 4.05 6.27
C LEU A 178 -3.83 3.17 7.52
N ARG A 179 -3.67 3.78 8.69
CA ARG A 179 -3.66 3.04 9.97
C ARG A 179 -5.06 2.57 10.35
N THR A 180 -5.19 1.29 10.67
CA THR A 180 -6.39 0.67 11.24
C THR A 180 -6.61 1.19 12.67
N GLY A 181 -7.86 1.49 13.03
CA GLY A 181 -8.24 2.02 14.33
C GLY A 181 -9.61 2.69 14.31
N LYS A 182 -9.73 3.89 14.87
CA LYS A 182 -11.02 4.62 14.95
C LYS A 182 -11.58 5.01 13.58
N ARG A 183 -10.71 5.40 12.63
CA ARG A 183 -11.13 5.92 11.31
C ARG A 183 -11.26 4.85 10.25
N TYR A 184 -10.33 3.90 10.21
CA TYR A 184 -10.28 2.81 9.24
C TYR A 184 -10.41 1.50 9.98
N LYS A 185 -11.33 0.64 9.55
CA LYS A 185 -11.55 -0.68 10.16
C LYS A 185 -11.59 -1.74 9.08
N LEU A 186 -11.05 -2.90 9.40
CA LEU A 186 -11.23 -4.11 8.62
C LEU A 186 -12.46 -4.85 9.18
N SER A 187 -13.33 -5.34 8.33
CA SER A 187 -14.53 -6.07 8.73
C SER A 187 -14.87 -7.12 7.71
N THR A 188 -15.37 -8.25 8.15
CA THR A 188 -15.85 -9.32 7.27
C THR A 188 -17.35 -9.18 7.06
N LEU A 189 -17.82 -9.44 5.85
CA LEU A 189 -19.23 -9.52 5.53
C LEU A 189 -19.50 -10.88 4.89
N THR A 190 -20.41 -11.65 5.48
CA THR A 190 -20.91 -12.90 4.89
C THR A 190 -22.28 -12.58 4.31
N ILE A 191 -22.44 -12.86 3.01
CA ILE A 191 -23.68 -12.70 2.25
C ILE A 191 -24.22 -14.09 1.94
#